data_AF-A0A6A4H627-F1
#
_entry.id   AF-A0A6A4H627-F1
#
_cell.length_a   1.000
_cell.length_b   1.000
_cell.length_c   1.000
_cell.angle_alpha   90.00
_cell.angle_beta   90.00
_cell.angle_gamma   90.00
#
_symmetry.space_group_name_H-M   'P 1'
#
loop_
_entity.id
_entity.type
_entity.pdbx_description
1 polymer ?
#
loop_
_entity_poly.entity_id
_entity_poly.type
_entity_poly.pdbx_seq_one_letter_code
_entity_poly.pdbx_strand_id
1 'polypeptide(L)'
;MKLAEGIQELLHLPNIETLGTEVEPIYISVPAKDLEVFVEWMNLDNWIPHSFTQEQLLDLFQVGLLFISLPATNWVLEELEKLQLAPARMLGIALKFGIRRWLEPAVNELFKRHAYLYTIEEREDMGYKAVIILSNAQLRLLQERVNRSHVPPPISYGAPECPYFGPHHDESRCAQVWIAMWLLEVGSKLSHPLHPMPFGEAVGYIQGIPFEGVTPQCRDMGLDRLDDSFGDIDSTIRSSVVTKLTALLPMSAYSA
;
A
#
# COMPACT_ATOMS: atom_id res chain seq x y z
N MET A 1 -15.64 30.73 -2.88
CA MET A 1 -14.26 30.46 -3.31
C MET A 1 -13.33 31.22 -2.37
N LYS A 2 -12.75 30.50 -1.40
CA LYS A 2 -12.00 31.05 -0.24
C LYS A 2 -10.53 31.37 -0.54
N LEU A 3 -10.13 31.29 -1.81
CA LEU A 3 -8.78 31.65 -2.27
C LEU A 3 -8.48 33.14 -2.07
N ALA A 4 -9.53 33.97 -2.02
CA ALA A 4 -9.43 35.37 -1.62
C ALA A 4 -9.16 35.52 -0.11
N GLU A 5 -9.69 34.68 0.79
CA GLU A 5 -9.61 34.94 2.23
C GLU A 5 -8.18 34.82 2.79
N GLY A 6 -7.41 33.80 2.37
CA GLY A 6 -6.04 33.60 2.88
C GLY A 6 -5.02 34.64 2.38
N ILE A 7 -5.14 35.10 1.13
CA ILE A 7 -4.30 36.18 0.60
C ILE A 7 -4.85 37.56 1.02
N GLN A 8 -6.17 37.72 1.19
CA GLN A 8 -6.74 38.96 1.74
C GLN A 8 -6.33 39.18 3.19
N GLU A 9 -6.22 38.14 4.01
CA GLU A 9 -5.68 38.28 5.37
C GLU A 9 -4.22 38.75 5.36
N LEU A 10 -3.42 38.31 4.39
CA LEU A 10 -2.09 38.89 4.15
C LEU A 10 -2.21 40.37 3.74
N LEU A 11 -3.11 40.72 2.82
CA LEU A 11 -3.39 42.11 2.40
C LEU A 11 -3.93 43.00 3.54
N HIS A 12 -4.41 42.41 4.62
CA HIS A 12 -4.88 43.11 5.83
C HIS A 12 -3.82 43.21 6.92
N LEU A 13 -2.63 42.62 6.74
CA LEU A 13 -1.49 42.92 7.60
C LEU A 13 -1.12 44.41 7.44
N PRO A 14 -1.05 45.18 8.54
CA PRO A 14 -0.55 46.54 8.45
C PRO A 14 0.85 46.49 7.84
N ASN A 15 1.09 47.33 6.82
CA ASN A 15 2.34 47.48 6.08
C ASN A 15 2.66 46.45 4.97
N ILE A 16 1.67 45.73 4.40
CA ILE A 16 1.97 44.90 3.22
C ILE A 16 2.51 45.72 2.05
N GLU A 17 2.04 46.97 1.88
CA GLU A 17 2.49 47.88 0.83
C GLU A 17 3.97 48.30 1.01
N THR A 18 4.56 48.11 2.19
CA THR A 18 5.97 48.42 2.46
C THR A 18 6.88 47.19 2.36
N LEU A 19 6.33 46.00 2.15
CA LEU A 19 7.12 44.77 2.00
C LEU A 19 7.45 44.55 0.51
N GLY A 20 8.74 44.29 0.22
CA GLY A 20 9.18 43.98 -1.15
C GLY A 20 9.30 45.21 -2.04
N THR A 21 10.09 46.20 -1.60
CA THR A 21 10.42 47.37 -2.43
C THR A 21 11.67 47.10 -3.27
N GLU A 22 11.98 47.98 -4.25
CA GLU A 22 13.28 47.91 -4.96
C GLU A 22 14.48 48.05 -4.01
N VAL A 23 14.28 48.75 -2.89
CA VAL A 23 15.32 49.01 -1.88
C VAL A 23 15.42 47.86 -0.87
N GLU A 24 14.29 47.22 -0.56
CA GLU A 24 14.18 46.09 0.36
C GLU A 24 13.35 44.95 -0.26
N PRO A 25 13.93 44.20 -1.22
CA PRO A 25 13.22 43.12 -1.88
C PRO A 25 13.03 41.92 -0.96
N ILE A 26 11.92 41.19 -1.14
CA ILE A 26 11.68 39.92 -0.46
C ILE A 26 12.44 38.83 -1.22
N TYR A 27 13.37 38.19 -0.53
CA TYR A 27 14.09 37.04 -1.08
C TYR A 27 13.36 35.75 -0.73
N ILE A 28 12.98 35.00 -1.76
CA ILE A 28 12.34 33.70 -1.62
C ILE A 28 13.32 32.64 -2.11
N SER A 29 13.59 31.62 -1.29
CA SER A 29 14.52 30.54 -1.63
C SER A 29 13.84 29.45 -2.49
N VAL A 30 13.28 29.85 -3.63
CA VAL A 30 12.62 28.97 -4.61
C VAL A 30 13.19 29.24 -5.99
N PRO A 31 13.42 28.21 -6.83
CA PRO A 31 13.79 28.41 -8.23
C PRO A 31 12.76 29.30 -8.95
N ALA A 32 13.22 30.25 -9.76
CA ALA A 32 12.33 31.20 -10.45
C ALA A 32 11.25 30.48 -11.28
N LYS A 33 11.62 29.40 -11.97
CA LYS A 33 10.70 28.56 -12.76
C LYS A 33 9.52 28.03 -11.93
N ASP A 34 9.79 27.55 -10.71
CA ASP A 34 8.75 26.95 -9.85
C ASP A 34 7.79 28.04 -9.36
N LEU A 35 8.32 29.23 -9.07
CA LEU A 35 7.52 30.39 -8.69
C LEU A 35 6.67 30.92 -9.85
N GLU A 36 7.22 30.93 -11.08
CA GLU A 36 6.48 31.29 -12.29
C GLU A 36 5.26 30.38 -12.49
N VAL A 37 5.41 29.06 -12.30
CA VAL A 37 4.30 28.10 -12.37
C VAL A 37 3.25 28.40 -11.29
N PHE A 38 3.67 28.77 -10.07
CA PHE A 38 2.75 29.15 -9.00
C PHE A 38 1.98 30.43 -9.31
N VAL A 39 2.65 31.45 -9.87
CA VAL A 39 2.01 32.70 -10.31
C VAL A 39 1.08 32.45 -11.50
N GLU A 40 1.45 31.59 -12.45
CA GLU A 40 0.58 31.17 -13.55
C GLU A 40 -0.71 30.53 -13.00
N TRP A 41 -0.57 29.61 -12.04
CA TRP A 41 -1.72 28.98 -11.39
C TRP A 41 -2.64 29.99 -10.68
N MET A 42 -2.08 30.97 -9.97
CA MET A 42 -2.88 32.02 -9.31
C MET A 42 -3.70 32.87 -10.29
N ASN A 43 -3.24 32.99 -11.54
CA ASN A 43 -3.91 33.76 -12.58
C ASN A 43 -4.83 32.90 -13.48
N LEU A 44 -5.01 31.60 -13.17
CA LEU A 44 -5.93 30.75 -13.90
C LEU A 44 -7.37 31.19 -13.66
N ASP A 45 -8.09 31.47 -14.74
CA ASP A 45 -9.54 31.55 -14.69
C ASP A 45 -10.13 30.16 -14.45
N ASN A 46 -11.12 30.07 -13.54
CA ASN A 46 -11.77 28.81 -13.11
C ASN A 46 -12.39 27.95 -14.22
N TRP A 47 -12.45 28.43 -15.47
CA TRP A 47 -13.15 27.81 -16.58
C TRP A 47 -12.21 27.30 -17.69
N ILE A 48 -10.90 27.49 -17.55
CA ILE A 48 -9.94 27.14 -18.60
C ILE A 48 -9.28 25.80 -18.25
N PRO A 49 -9.43 24.76 -19.10
CA PRO A 49 -8.62 23.55 -18.98
C PRO A 49 -7.14 23.92 -19.08
N HIS A 50 -6.35 23.53 -18.10
CA HIS A 50 -4.92 23.82 -18.07
C HIS A 50 -4.11 22.63 -18.61
N SER A 51 -2.93 22.92 -19.14
CA SER A 51 -2.01 21.93 -19.72
C SER A 51 -0.79 21.65 -18.83
N PHE A 52 -0.89 21.86 -17.51
CA PHE A 52 0.23 21.59 -16.61
C PHE A 52 0.69 20.14 -16.73
N THR A 53 1.99 19.97 -16.96
CA THR A 53 2.63 18.66 -16.92
C THR A 53 2.70 18.16 -15.48
N GLN A 54 2.91 16.86 -15.29
CA GLN A 54 3.14 16.29 -13.96
C GLN A 54 4.28 17.02 -13.23
N GLU A 55 5.37 17.38 -13.92
CA GLU A 55 6.49 18.11 -13.31
C GLU A 55 6.05 19.48 -12.80
N GLN A 56 5.33 20.25 -13.62
CA GLN A 56 4.82 21.56 -13.21
C GLN A 56 3.84 21.45 -12.03
N LEU A 57 2.99 20.42 -12.00
CA LEU A 57 2.12 20.16 -10.86
C LEU A 57 2.93 19.89 -9.59
N LEU A 58 4.03 19.13 -9.66
CA LEU A 58 4.89 18.87 -8.51
C LEU A 58 5.67 20.13 -8.07
N ASP A 59 6.13 20.95 -9.02
CA ASP A 59 6.75 22.25 -8.75
C ASP A 59 5.75 23.16 -8.02
N LEU A 60 4.50 23.23 -8.52
CA LEU A 60 3.40 23.96 -7.90
C LEU A 60 3.06 23.43 -6.49
N PHE A 61 3.04 22.11 -6.30
CA PHE A 61 2.82 21.50 -4.98
C PHE A 61 3.90 21.94 -3.98
N GLN A 62 5.16 21.92 -4.41
CA GLN A 62 6.30 22.28 -3.58
C GLN A 62 6.24 23.74 -3.13
N VAL A 63 5.95 24.66 -4.05
CA VAL A 63 5.80 26.09 -3.75
C VAL A 63 4.57 26.32 -2.86
N GLY A 64 3.47 25.63 -3.14
CA GLY A 64 2.25 25.65 -2.32
C GLY A 64 2.50 25.18 -0.88
N LEU A 65 3.30 24.13 -0.68
CA LEU A 65 3.73 23.69 0.66
C LEU A 65 4.57 24.75 1.37
N LEU A 66 5.53 25.37 0.67
CA LEU A 66 6.40 26.40 1.24
C LEU A 66 5.60 27.62 1.72
N PHE A 67 4.60 28.04 0.94
CA PHE A 67 3.72 29.15 1.30
C PHE A 67 2.51 28.73 2.14
N ILE A 68 2.41 27.46 2.55
CA ILE A 68 1.30 26.92 3.35
C ILE A 68 -0.08 27.18 2.66
N SER A 69 -0.09 27.16 1.33
CA SER A 69 -1.28 27.36 0.50
C SER A 69 -2.04 26.05 0.35
N LEU A 70 -2.95 25.79 1.29
CA LEU A 70 -3.89 24.65 1.25
C LEU A 70 -4.71 24.60 -0.07
N PRO A 71 -5.21 25.73 -0.62
CA PRO A 71 -5.92 25.69 -1.91
C PRO A 71 -5.06 25.19 -3.06
N ALA A 72 -3.81 25.67 -3.18
CA ALA A 72 -2.89 25.25 -4.25
C ALA A 72 -2.58 23.75 -4.14
N THR A 73 -2.25 23.32 -2.94
CA THR A 73 -1.86 21.93 -2.69
C THR A 73 -3.03 20.96 -2.86
N ASN A 74 -4.25 21.29 -2.39
CA ASN A 74 -5.43 20.46 -2.66
C ASN A 74 -5.75 20.37 -4.15
N TRP A 75 -5.73 21.50 -4.86
CA TRP A 75 -6.01 21.54 -6.29
C TRP A 75 -5.00 20.68 -7.07
N VAL A 76 -3.71 20.81 -6.76
CA VAL A 76 -2.68 19.98 -7.40
C VAL A 76 -2.91 18.49 -7.16
N LEU A 77 -3.31 18.09 -5.94
CA LEU A 77 -3.57 16.69 -5.66
C LEU A 77 -4.73 16.15 -6.48
N GLU A 78 -5.80 16.92 -6.65
CA GLU A 78 -6.92 16.57 -7.51
C GLU A 78 -6.48 16.41 -8.97
N GLU A 79 -5.62 17.30 -9.48
CA GLU A 79 -5.08 17.19 -10.83
C GLU A 79 -4.15 15.99 -11.00
N LEU A 80 -3.27 15.72 -10.03
CA LEU A 80 -2.39 14.56 -10.05
C LEU A 80 -3.17 13.23 -10.00
N GLU A 81 -4.28 13.18 -9.26
CA GLU A 81 -5.15 11.99 -9.20
C GLU A 81 -5.81 11.68 -10.55
N LYS A 82 -6.06 12.69 -11.38
CA LYS A 82 -6.58 12.50 -12.74
C LYS A 82 -5.56 11.88 -13.70
N LEU A 83 -4.26 12.00 -13.42
CA LEU A 83 -3.19 11.46 -14.27
C LEU A 83 -3.03 9.94 -14.18
N GLN A 84 -3.75 9.26 -13.26
CA GLN A 84 -3.68 7.81 -13.06
C GLN A 84 -2.23 7.30 -12.93
N LEU A 85 -1.48 7.92 -12.01
CA LEU A 85 -0.06 7.63 -11.79
C LEU A 85 0.17 6.13 -11.53
N ALA A 86 1.28 5.61 -12.07
CA ALA A 86 1.72 4.25 -11.76
C ALA A 86 1.93 4.11 -10.23
N PRO A 87 1.62 2.95 -9.62
CA PRO A 87 1.69 2.78 -8.16
C PRO A 87 3.07 3.10 -7.57
N ALA A 88 4.15 2.77 -8.27
CA ALA A 88 5.52 3.08 -7.86
C ALA A 88 5.75 4.60 -7.78
N ARG A 89 5.33 5.33 -8.83
CA ARG A 89 5.42 6.79 -8.91
C ARG A 89 4.55 7.47 -7.86
N MET A 90 3.32 6.99 -7.68
CA MET A 90 2.39 7.46 -6.65
C MET A 90 3.00 7.33 -5.25
N LEU A 91 3.62 6.19 -4.94
CA LEU A 91 4.32 5.97 -3.67
C LEU A 91 5.52 6.92 -3.51
N GLY A 92 6.33 7.08 -4.55
CA GLY A 92 7.48 8.00 -4.54
C GLY A 92 7.10 9.44 -4.23
N ILE A 93 6.09 9.95 -4.93
CA ILE A 93 5.55 11.30 -4.70
C ILE A 93 4.96 11.41 -3.29
N ALA A 94 4.21 10.40 -2.85
CA ALA A 94 3.64 10.38 -1.51
C ALA A 94 4.70 10.49 -0.41
N LEU A 95 5.79 9.74 -0.53
CA LEU A 95 6.91 9.77 0.41
C LEU A 95 7.70 11.08 0.35
N LYS A 96 7.91 11.63 -0.86
CA LYS A 96 8.63 12.89 -1.05
C LYS A 96 7.91 14.08 -0.42
N PHE A 97 6.57 14.12 -0.55
CA PHE A 97 5.78 15.29 -0.19
C PHE A 97 4.89 15.11 1.04
N GLY A 98 4.86 13.93 1.66
CA GLY A 98 4.05 13.68 2.85
C GLY A 98 2.57 13.42 2.55
N ILE A 99 2.22 12.85 1.39
CA ILE A 99 0.82 12.63 0.99
C ILE A 99 0.33 11.28 1.51
N ARG A 100 -0.13 11.26 2.77
CA ARG A 100 -0.48 10.01 3.46
C ARG A 100 -1.55 9.18 2.76
N ARG A 101 -2.58 9.83 2.18
CA ARG A 101 -3.74 9.15 1.55
C ARG A 101 -3.37 8.26 0.35
N TRP A 102 -2.19 8.45 -0.23
CA TRP A 102 -1.71 7.67 -1.37
C TRP A 102 -0.87 6.45 -0.99
N LEU A 103 -0.40 6.35 0.27
CA LEU A 103 0.47 5.25 0.69
C LEU A 103 -0.22 3.89 0.56
N GLU A 104 -1.39 3.74 1.17
CA GLU A 104 -2.08 2.45 1.22
C GLU A 104 -2.55 1.97 -0.17
N PRO A 105 -3.19 2.79 -1.01
CA PRO A 105 -3.52 2.40 -2.38
C PRO A 105 -2.29 1.98 -3.20
N ALA A 106 -1.17 2.71 -3.08
CA ALA A 106 0.05 2.38 -3.82
C ALA A 106 0.63 1.03 -3.36
N VAL A 107 0.71 0.82 -2.04
CA VAL A 107 1.18 -0.43 -1.45
C VAL A 107 0.29 -1.60 -1.89
N ASN A 108 -1.03 -1.44 -1.84
CA ASN A 108 -1.97 -2.49 -2.24
C ASN A 108 -1.79 -2.92 -3.70
N GLU A 109 -1.62 -1.98 -4.62
CA GLU A 109 -1.37 -2.28 -6.03
C GLU A 109 0.02 -2.93 -6.24
N LEU A 110 1.05 -2.43 -5.57
CA LEU A 110 2.41 -3.00 -5.66
C LEU A 110 2.47 -4.43 -5.13
N PHE A 111 1.69 -4.76 -4.09
CA PHE A 111 1.60 -6.11 -3.53
C PHE A 111 0.93 -7.14 -4.43
N LYS A 112 0.27 -6.72 -5.52
CA LYS A 112 -0.34 -7.66 -6.49
C LYS A 112 0.70 -8.45 -7.29
N ARG A 113 1.96 -8.01 -7.30
CA ARG A 113 3.06 -8.71 -7.97
C ARG A 113 4.30 -8.74 -7.09
N HIS A 114 5.19 -9.69 -7.38
CA HIS A 114 6.43 -9.84 -6.64
C HIS A 114 7.45 -8.73 -6.93
N ALA A 115 8.24 -8.36 -5.92
CA ALA A 115 9.18 -7.25 -5.95
C ALA A 115 10.34 -7.48 -6.93
N TYR A 116 10.70 -8.74 -7.19
CA TYR A 116 11.71 -9.06 -8.20
C TYR A 116 11.25 -8.71 -9.63
N LEU A 117 9.95 -8.52 -9.85
CA LEU A 117 9.37 -8.10 -11.12
C LEU A 117 9.32 -6.57 -11.28
N TYR A 118 9.72 -5.79 -10.27
CA TYR A 118 9.77 -4.34 -10.38
C TYR A 118 10.86 -3.92 -11.38
N THR A 119 10.53 -3.01 -12.29
CA THR A 119 11.51 -2.46 -13.24
C THR A 119 12.52 -1.57 -12.50
N ILE A 120 13.61 -1.18 -13.17
CA ILE A 120 14.59 -0.26 -12.59
C ILE A 120 13.93 1.10 -12.34
N GLU A 121 13.18 1.61 -13.31
CA GLU A 121 12.43 2.87 -13.22
C GLU A 121 11.46 2.88 -12.03
N GLU A 122 10.70 1.80 -11.82
CA GLU A 122 9.78 1.72 -10.68
C GLU A 122 10.51 1.75 -9.34
N ARG A 123 11.70 1.13 -9.25
CA ARG A 123 12.53 1.14 -8.03
C ARG A 123 13.11 2.53 -7.78
N GLU A 124 13.51 3.24 -8.83
CA GLU A 124 13.99 4.62 -8.77
C GLU A 124 12.88 5.56 -8.33
N ASP A 125 11.68 5.44 -8.92
CA ASP A 125 10.50 6.22 -8.58
C ASP A 125 10.09 6.08 -7.11
N MET A 126 10.05 4.85 -6.59
CA MET A 126 9.70 4.60 -5.18
C MET A 126 10.77 5.13 -4.20
N GLY A 127 12.03 5.13 -4.62
CA GLY A 127 13.18 5.39 -3.77
C GLY A 127 13.64 4.17 -2.96
N TYR A 128 14.94 4.12 -2.69
CA TYR A 128 15.64 2.97 -2.10
C TYR A 128 15.02 2.42 -0.81
N LYS A 129 14.64 3.30 0.13
CA LYS A 129 14.07 2.87 1.42
C LYS A 129 12.73 2.16 1.25
N ALA A 130 11.86 2.67 0.36
CA ALA A 130 10.56 2.08 0.09
C ALA A 130 10.70 0.70 -0.56
N VAL A 131 11.60 0.58 -1.55
CA VAL A 131 11.91 -0.69 -2.21
C VAL A 131 12.35 -1.75 -1.21
N ILE A 132 13.22 -1.40 -0.25
CA ILE A 132 13.67 -2.35 0.79
C ILE A 132 12.53 -2.79 1.69
N ILE A 133 11.71 -1.85 2.16
CA ILE A 133 10.58 -2.15 3.04
C ILE A 133 9.60 -3.10 2.34
N LEU A 134 9.24 -2.80 1.09
CA LEU A 134 8.35 -3.62 0.27
C LEU A 134 8.94 -5.01 0.01
N SER A 135 10.21 -5.08 -0.41
CA SER A 135 10.87 -6.35 -0.75
C SER A 135 10.97 -7.27 0.46
N ASN A 136 11.36 -6.73 1.63
CA ASN A 136 11.44 -7.51 2.87
C ASN A 136 10.07 -8.02 3.31
N ALA A 137 9.02 -7.21 3.17
CA ALA A 137 7.67 -7.61 3.52
C ALA A 137 7.13 -8.71 2.60
N GLN A 138 7.38 -8.60 1.28
CA GLN A 138 7.00 -9.64 0.34
C GLN A 138 7.81 -10.92 0.50
N LEU A 139 9.10 -10.83 0.85
CA LEU A 139 9.91 -11.99 1.20
C LEU A 139 9.35 -12.71 2.44
N ARG A 140 8.98 -11.94 3.48
CA ARG A 140 8.31 -12.50 4.67
C ARG A 140 7.00 -13.18 4.29
N LEU A 141 6.18 -12.55 3.45
CA LEU A 141 4.92 -13.14 3.00
C LEU A 141 5.16 -14.45 2.22
N LEU A 142 6.17 -14.49 1.37
CA LEU A 142 6.56 -15.71 0.65
C LEU A 142 7.02 -16.82 1.62
N GLN A 143 7.81 -16.47 2.64
CA GLN A 143 8.24 -17.42 3.68
C GLN A 143 7.04 -18.00 4.43
N GLU A 144 6.06 -17.17 4.83
CA GLU A 144 4.84 -17.65 5.46
C GLU A 144 4.08 -18.61 4.54
N ARG A 145 3.93 -18.26 3.25
CA ARG A 145 3.25 -19.11 2.27
C ARG A 145 3.95 -20.46 2.11
N VAL A 146 5.28 -20.47 2.02
CA VAL A 146 6.08 -21.70 1.97
C VAL A 146 5.94 -22.50 3.25
N ASN A 147 6.02 -21.88 4.42
CA ASN A 147 5.87 -22.60 5.68
C ASN A 147 4.50 -23.28 5.79
N ARG A 148 3.43 -22.54 5.46
CA ARG A 148 2.05 -23.04 5.50
C ARG A 148 1.73 -24.01 4.37
N SER A 149 2.41 -23.94 3.24
CA SER A 149 2.21 -24.89 2.14
C SER A 149 2.70 -26.29 2.49
N HIS A 150 3.74 -26.40 3.32
CA HIS A 150 4.35 -27.69 3.69
C HIS A 150 3.77 -28.31 4.96
N VAL A 151 3.16 -27.49 5.83
CA VAL A 151 2.66 -27.94 7.13
C VAL A 151 1.14 -27.77 7.18
N PRO A 152 0.36 -28.85 6.97
CA PRO A 152 -1.09 -28.78 7.16
C PRO A 152 -1.44 -28.44 8.60
N PRO A 153 -2.63 -27.83 8.83
CA PRO A 153 -3.21 -27.77 10.15
C PRO A 153 -3.28 -29.17 10.75
N PRO A 154 -2.85 -29.36 12.00
CA PRO A 154 -2.91 -30.66 12.63
C PRO A 154 -4.37 -31.07 12.77
N ILE A 155 -4.68 -32.34 12.51
CA ILE A 155 -5.94 -32.99 12.92
C ILE A 155 -5.66 -34.03 14.01
N SER A 156 -4.62 -33.78 14.82
CA SER A 156 -4.08 -34.72 15.82
C SER A 156 -5.17 -35.30 16.70
N TYR A 157 -5.07 -36.60 16.97
CA TYR A 157 -6.06 -37.46 17.62
C TYR A 157 -7.33 -37.75 16.82
N GLY A 158 -7.61 -36.99 15.76
CA GLY A 158 -8.84 -37.09 14.98
C GLY A 158 -10.06 -36.58 15.75
N ALA A 159 -11.17 -36.42 15.04
CA ALA A 159 -12.46 -36.18 15.69
C ALA A 159 -12.93 -37.44 16.45
N PRO A 160 -13.70 -37.29 17.55
CA PRO A 160 -14.22 -38.42 18.32
C PRO A 160 -14.99 -39.46 17.49
N GLU A 161 -15.64 -39.02 16.41
CA GLU A 161 -16.42 -39.84 15.49
C GLU A 161 -15.57 -40.54 14.42
N CYS A 162 -14.27 -40.21 14.34
CA CYS A 162 -13.36 -40.81 13.38
C CYS A 162 -13.05 -42.26 13.79
N PRO A 163 -13.13 -43.24 12.87
CA PRO A 163 -12.75 -44.63 13.15
C PRO A 163 -11.30 -44.81 13.62
N TYR A 164 -10.46 -43.80 13.37
CA TYR A 164 -9.06 -43.76 13.74
C TYR A 164 -8.78 -42.80 14.90
N PHE A 165 -9.79 -42.47 15.72
CA PHE A 165 -9.61 -41.60 16.88
C PHE A 165 -8.60 -42.18 17.88
N GLY A 166 -7.72 -41.32 18.40
CA GLY A 166 -6.74 -41.67 19.43
C GLY A 166 -5.29 -41.33 19.09
N PRO A 167 -4.33 -41.76 19.92
CA PRO A 167 -2.92 -41.31 19.83
C PRO A 167 -2.21 -41.73 18.54
N HIS A 168 -2.73 -42.73 17.81
CA HIS A 168 -2.17 -43.20 16.54
C HIS A 168 -2.89 -42.61 15.32
N HIS A 169 -3.70 -41.56 15.49
CA HIS A 169 -4.42 -40.94 14.37
C HIS A 169 -3.49 -40.45 13.27
N ASP A 170 -2.32 -39.93 13.62
CA ASP A 170 -1.35 -39.39 12.66
C ASP A 170 -0.77 -40.48 11.71
N GLU A 171 -0.82 -41.74 12.13
CA GLU A 171 -0.44 -42.90 11.31
C GLU A 171 -1.61 -43.43 10.45
N SER A 172 -2.82 -42.92 10.68
CA SER A 172 -4.04 -43.42 10.04
C SER A 172 -4.18 -42.98 8.58
N ARG A 173 -5.02 -43.71 7.84
CA ARG A 173 -5.39 -43.32 6.46
C ARG A 173 -5.99 -41.92 6.39
N CYS A 174 -6.77 -41.51 7.39
CA CYS A 174 -7.40 -40.19 7.44
C CYS A 174 -6.35 -39.07 7.47
N ALA A 175 -5.34 -39.19 8.35
CA ALA A 175 -4.24 -38.22 8.44
C ALA A 175 -3.36 -38.22 7.19
N GLN A 176 -3.03 -39.40 6.65
CA GLN A 176 -2.24 -39.49 5.41
C GLN A 176 -2.92 -38.82 4.21
N VAL A 177 -4.23 -39.03 4.05
CA VAL A 177 -5.01 -38.40 2.98
C VAL A 177 -5.10 -36.89 3.20
N TRP A 178 -5.31 -36.43 4.43
CA TRP A 178 -5.31 -35.00 4.77
C TRP A 178 -3.98 -34.32 4.38
N ILE A 179 -2.85 -34.93 4.75
CA ILE A 179 -1.51 -34.44 4.40
C ILE A 179 -1.31 -34.45 2.88
N ALA A 180 -1.66 -35.55 2.21
CA ALA A 180 -1.47 -35.67 0.77
C ALA A 180 -2.29 -34.62 -0.01
N MET A 181 -3.58 -34.48 0.31
CA MET A 181 -4.46 -33.46 -0.27
C MET A 181 -3.92 -32.07 0.00
N TRP A 182 -3.46 -31.81 1.24
CA TRP A 182 -2.90 -30.51 1.60
C TRP A 182 -1.72 -30.17 0.70
N LEU A 183 -0.73 -31.05 0.60
CA LEU A 183 0.49 -30.78 -0.17
C LEU A 183 0.20 -30.63 -1.67
N LEU A 184 -0.67 -31.48 -2.22
CA LEU A 184 -0.95 -31.52 -3.65
C LEU A 184 -1.87 -30.38 -4.12
N GLU A 185 -2.93 -30.09 -3.37
CA GLU A 185 -3.95 -29.12 -3.77
C GLU A 185 -3.71 -27.76 -3.12
N VAL A 186 -3.61 -27.70 -1.80
CA VAL A 186 -3.57 -26.43 -1.06
C VAL A 186 -2.17 -25.81 -1.10
N GLY A 187 -1.16 -26.60 -0.77
CA GLY A 187 0.23 -26.17 -0.69
C GLY A 187 0.76 -25.71 -2.03
N SER A 188 0.41 -26.41 -3.12
CA SER A 188 0.78 -26.00 -4.48
C SER A 188 0.18 -24.65 -4.88
N LYS A 189 -1.05 -24.35 -4.44
CA LYS A 189 -1.72 -23.05 -4.69
C LYS A 189 -1.17 -21.93 -3.82
N LEU A 190 -0.94 -22.18 -2.54
CA LEU A 190 -0.37 -21.19 -1.61
C LEU A 190 1.03 -20.74 -2.05
N SER A 191 1.84 -21.69 -2.52
CA SER A 191 3.24 -21.47 -2.93
C SER A 191 3.44 -21.23 -4.43
N HIS A 192 2.36 -21.03 -5.20
CA HIS A 192 2.44 -20.88 -6.65
C HIS A 192 3.31 -19.65 -7.03
N PRO A 193 4.30 -19.77 -7.93
CA PRO A 193 5.34 -18.75 -8.14
C PRO A 193 4.85 -17.43 -8.79
N LEU A 194 3.73 -17.47 -9.51
CA LEU A 194 3.16 -16.31 -10.21
C LEU A 194 1.84 -15.81 -9.60
N HIS A 195 0.94 -16.73 -9.28
CA HIS A 195 -0.38 -16.46 -8.73
C HIS A 195 -0.59 -17.21 -7.40
N PRO A 196 0.17 -16.87 -6.36
CA PRO A 196 0.01 -17.54 -5.08
C PRO A 196 -1.33 -17.14 -4.45
N MET A 197 -2.07 -18.12 -3.93
CA MET A 197 -3.39 -17.91 -3.31
C MET A 197 -3.30 -17.04 -2.06
N PRO A 198 -4.08 -15.95 -1.93
CA PRO A 198 -4.17 -15.16 -0.70
C PRO A 198 -4.65 -16.00 0.49
N PHE A 199 -4.14 -15.74 1.70
CA PHE A 199 -4.54 -16.49 2.90
C PHE A 199 -6.04 -16.33 3.19
N GLY A 200 -6.60 -15.14 2.95
CA GLY A 200 -8.03 -14.88 3.12
C GLY A 200 -8.94 -15.67 2.17
N GLU A 201 -8.41 -16.22 1.08
CA GLU A 201 -9.17 -17.05 0.12
C GLU A 201 -9.01 -18.55 0.40
N ALA A 202 -8.00 -18.95 1.16
CA ALA A 202 -7.61 -20.34 1.30
C ALA A 202 -8.70 -21.20 1.96
N VAL A 203 -9.37 -20.70 3.00
CA VAL A 203 -10.44 -21.46 3.69
C VAL A 203 -11.58 -21.79 2.73
N GLY A 204 -12.07 -20.80 1.97
CA GLY A 204 -13.11 -21.01 0.97
C GLY A 204 -12.68 -21.95 -0.15
N TYR A 205 -11.42 -21.87 -0.59
CA TYR A 205 -10.86 -22.80 -1.56
C TYR A 205 -10.87 -24.25 -1.02
N ILE A 206 -10.37 -24.44 0.20
CA ILE A 206 -10.25 -25.76 0.84
C ILE A 206 -11.62 -26.39 1.03
N GLN A 207 -12.63 -25.62 1.44
CA GLN A 207 -14.02 -26.10 1.56
C GLN A 207 -14.60 -26.65 0.24
N GLY A 208 -14.11 -26.17 -0.91
CA GLY A 208 -14.54 -26.63 -2.23
C GLY A 208 -13.86 -27.92 -2.72
N ILE A 209 -12.84 -28.42 -2.02
CA ILE A 209 -12.09 -29.62 -2.43
C ILE A 209 -12.83 -30.87 -1.93
N PRO A 210 -12.97 -31.93 -2.74
CA PRO A 210 -13.47 -33.22 -2.26
C PRO A 210 -12.44 -33.92 -1.38
N PHE A 211 -12.83 -34.30 -0.16
CA PHE A 211 -11.97 -34.97 0.82
C PHE A 211 -12.18 -36.49 0.85
N GLU A 212 -11.93 -37.17 -0.27
CA GLU A 212 -12.12 -38.62 -0.33
C GLU A 212 -11.13 -39.35 0.59
N GLY A 213 -11.64 -39.93 1.69
CA GLY A 213 -10.85 -40.67 2.66
C GLY A 213 -10.50 -39.90 3.94
N VAL A 214 -10.92 -38.64 4.07
CA VAL A 214 -10.95 -37.91 5.34
C VAL A 214 -12.38 -37.90 5.84
N THR A 215 -12.61 -38.14 7.14
CA THR A 215 -13.95 -38.04 7.70
C THR A 215 -14.41 -36.58 7.72
N PRO A 216 -15.72 -36.28 7.53
CA PRO A 216 -16.22 -34.91 7.58
C PRO A 216 -15.81 -34.17 8.87
N GLN A 217 -15.84 -34.85 10.01
CA GLN A 217 -15.49 -34.27 11.30
C GLN A 217 -14.00 -33.93 11.43
N CYS A 218 -13.10 -34.77 10.91
CA CYS A 218 -11.67 -34.44 10.86
C CYS A 218 -11.39 -33.29 9.90
N ARG A 219 -12.11 -33.22 8.77
CA ARG A 219 -12.03 -32.09 7.84
C ARG A 219 -12.46 -30.80 8.54
N ASP A 220 -13.62 -30.79 9.16
CA ASP A 220 -14.17 -29.60 9.82
C ASP A 220 -13.25 -29.16 10.97
N MET A 221 -12.70 -30.09 11.76
CA MET A 221 -11.66 -29.79 12.75
C MET A 221 -10.40 -29.15 12.13
N GLY A 222 -9.97 -29.63 10.96
CA GLY A 222 -8.84 -29.06 10.23
C GLY A 222 -9.14 -27.65 9.72
N LEU A 223 -10.37 -27.42 9.26
CA LEU A 223 -10.87 -26.13 8.78
C LEU A 223 -10.97 -25.11 9.92
N ASP A 224 -11.51 -25.47 11.08
CA ASP A 224 -11.61 -24.58 12.23
C ASP A 224 -10.22 -24.07 12.66
N ARG A 225 -9.19 -24.93 12.59
CA ARG A 225 -7.80 -24.55 12.90
C ARG A 225 -7.16 -23.65 11.85
N LEU A 226 -7.72 -23.58 10.64
CA LEU A 226 -7.22 -22.68 9.59
C LEU A 226 -7.60 -21.24 9.84
N ASP A 227 -8.81 -20.98 10.33
CA ASP A 227 -9.25 -19.61 10.61
C ASP A 227 -8.29 -18.94 11.61
N ASP A 228 -7.87 -19.67 12.64
CA ASP A 228 -6.87 -19.22 13.61
C ASP A 228 -5.46 -19.07 13.00
N SER A 229 -5.11 -19.94 12.05
CA SER A 229 -3.76 -20.09 11.53
C SER A 229 -3.42 -19.17 10.37
N PHE A 230 -4.39 -18.89 9.50
CA PHE A 230 -4.22 -18.15 8.26
C PHE A 230 -4.64 -16.70 8.39
N GLY A 231 -5.69 -16.44 9.18
CA GLY A 231 -6.22 -15.13 9.56
C GLY A 231 -5.76 -13.93 8.73
N ASP A 232 -5.36 -12.89 9.43
CA ASP A 232 -4.99 -11.60 8.84
C ASP A 232 -3.51 -11.51 8.43
N ILE A 233 -2.86 -12.60 7.97
CA ILE A 233 -1.43 -12.57 7.66
C ILE A 233 -1.11 -11.55 6.55
N ASP A 234 -1.81 -11.61 5.41
CA ASP A 234 -1.61 -10.69 4.28
C ASP A 234 -1.90 -9.22 4.69
N SER A 235 -2.97 -8.99 5.44
CA SER A 235 -3.37 -7.65 5.91
C SER A 235 -2.41 -7.11 6.98
N THR A 236 -1.93 -7.94 7.90
CA THR A 236 -0.96 -7.59 8.94
C THR A 236 0.38 -7.20 8.34
N ILE A 237 0.89 -7.97 7.37
CA ILE A 237 2.15 -7.66 6.70
C ILE A 237 2.03 -6.34 5.91
N ARG A 238 0.93 -6.14 5.17
CA ARG A 238 0.67 -4.89 4.44
C ARG A 238 0.52 -3.69 5.38
N SER A 239 -0.23 -3.83 6.46
CA SER A 239 -0.39 -2.78 7.48
C SER A 239 0.97 -2.40 8.08
N SER A 240 1.80 -3.40 8.41
CA SER A 240 3.18 -3.15 8.87
C SER A 240 4.01 -2.37 7.85
N VAL A 241 3.81 -2.58 6.55
CA VAL A 241 4.49 -1.80 5.50
C VAL A 241 4.00 -0.36 5.51
N VAL A 242 2.68 -0.15 5.50
CA VAL A 242 2.08 1.19 5.53
C VAL A 242 2.55 1.96 6.77
N THR A 243 2.58 1.34 7.95
CA THR A 243 3.12 1.95 9.17
C THR A 243 4.59 2.36 9.02
N LYS A 244 5.43 1.47 8.48
CA LYS A 244 6.86 1.77 8.27
C LYS A 244 7.07 2.90 7.26
N LEU A 245 6.28 2.94 6.19
CA LEU A 245 6.33 3.99 5.18
C LEU A 245 5.77 5.32 5.71
N THR A 246 4.73 5.28 6.54
CA THR A 246 4.19 6.46 7.23
C THR A 246 5.27 7.11 8.11
N ALA A 247 6.09 6.31 8.79
CA ALA A 247 7.22 6.80 9.59
C ALA A 247 8.35 7.44 8.75
N LEU A 248 8.34 7.30 7.42
CA LEU A 248 9.27 7.98 6.52
C LEU A 248 8.74 9.31 5.98
N LEU A 249 7.46 9.63 6.19
CA LEU A 249 6.88 10.87 5.68
C LEU A 249 7.55 12.08 6.35
N PRO A 250 7.82 13.16 5.59
CA PRO A 250 8.22 14.42 6.20
C PRO A 250 7.11 14.94 7.13
N MET A 251 7.46 15.73 8.13
CA MET A 251 6.46 16.47 8.89
C MET A 251 5.86 17.54 7.96
N SER A 252 4.68 17.30 7.43
CA SER A 252 3.93 18.24 6.60
C SER A 252 2.51 18.36 7.14
N ALA A 253 1.80 19.44 6.77
CA ALA A 253 0.38 19.61 7.11
C ALA A 253 -0.51 18.48 6.56
N TYR A 254 0.00 17.70 5.59
CA TYR A 254 -0.66 16.56 4.97
C TYR A 254 -0.33 15.22 5.61
N SER A 255 0.54 15.21 6.63
CA SER A 255 0.91 14.02 7.39
C SER A 255 -0.08 13.70 8.52
N ALA A 256 -0.96 14.64 8.87
CA ALA A 256 -1.97 14.51 9.94
C ALA A 256 -3.21 13.72 9.48
#